data_AF-T0ZUY9-F1
#
_entry.id   AF-T0ZUY9-F1
#
_cell.length_a   1.000
_cell.length_b   1.000
_cell.length_c   1.000
_cell.angle_alpha   90.00
_cell.angle_beta   90.00
_cell.angle_gamma   90.00
#
_symmetry.space_group_name_H-M   'P 1'
#
loop_
_entity.id
_entity.type
_entity.pdbx_description
1 polymer ?
#
loop_
_entity_poly.entity_id
_entity_poly.type
_entity_poly.pdbx_seq_one_letter_code
_entity_poly.pdbx_strand_id
1 'polypeptide(L)'
;MPSPAPFKTTLTLPAIPLLLGAEMAKGEDAETLGGRIARLRREKGMTQIELAERLRVSQPVISDYENDVIRLPADTVAQIAGVLGASTDELLGLKAPAAQTAGGIKNRRLYRRMQEIEKLPRRDQEALLRTIEAFISKAS
;
A
#
# COMPACT_ATOMS: atom_id res chain seq x y z
N MET A 1 -46.41 -37.26 -35.83
CA MET A 1 -46.41 -35.81 -35.60
C MET A 1 -46.45 -35.55 -34.10
N PRO A 2 -45.33 -35.17 -33.46
CA PRO A 2 -45.36 -34.66 -32.10
C PRO A 2 -45.60 -33.13 -32.09
N SER A 3 -46.51 -32.68 -31.24
CA SER A 3 -46.73 -31.27 -30.89
C SER A 3 -46.02 -30.98 -29.55
N PRO A 4 -45.12 -30.00 -29.45
CA PRO A 4 -44.58 -29.58 -28.16
C PRO A 4 -45.42 -28.43 -27.57
N ALA A 5 -45.91 -28.63 -26.34
CA ALA A 5 -46.56 -27.60 -25.52
C ALA A 5 -45.55 -26.97 -24.53
N PRO A 6 -45.81 -25.75 -24.01
CA PRO A 6 -44.78 -24.74 -23.73
C PRO A 6 -44.11 -24.85 -22.34
N PHE A 7 -42.87 -24.35 -22.28
CA PHE A 7 -42.11 -24.10 -21.04
C PHE A 7 -42.83 -23.08 -20.16
N LYS A 8 -43.09 -23.43 -18.90
CA LYS A 8 -43.57 -22.50 -17.87
C LYS A 8 -42.36 -21.89 -17.16
N THR A 9 -42.07 -20.63 -17.43
CA THR A 9 -41.17 -19.80 -16.62
C THR A 9 -41.99 -19.09 -15.55
N THR A 10 -41.83 -19.49 -14.29
CA THR A 10 -42.28 -18.71 -13.14
C THR A 10 -41.07 -18.16 -12.40
N LEU A 11 -40.79 -16.88 -12.63
CA LEU A 11 -39.87 -16.08 -11.84
C LEU A 11 -40.62 -15.51 -10.63
N THR A 12 -40.38 -16.04 -9.43
CA THR A 12 -40.79 -15.39 -8.18
C THR A 12 -39.71 -15.61 -7.12
N LEU A 13 -38.80 -14.64 -6.96
CA LEU A 13 -37.93 -14.53 -5.79
C LEU A 13 -38.59 -13.62 -4.75
N PRO A 14 -38.88 -14.08 -3.52
CA PRO A 14 -39.04 -13.17 -2.40
C PRO A 14 -37.66 -12.84 -1.82
N ALA A 15 -37.33 -11.56 -1.73
CA ALA A 15 -36.19 -11.08 -0.96
C ALA A 15 -36.51 -11.18 0.53
N ILE A 16 -35.72 -11.94 1.29
CA ILE A 16 -35.76 -11.93 2.76
C ILE A 16 -34.46 -11.26 3.24
N PRO A 17 -34.53 -10.13 3.96
CA PRO A 17 -33.35 -9.47 4.49
C PRO A 17 -32.90 -10.19 5.76
N LEU A 18 -31.73 -10.84 5.70
CA LEU A 18 -31.06 -11.40 6.87
C LEU A 18 -30.29 -10.27 7.57
N LEU A 19 -30.89 -9.66 8.59
CA LEU A 19 -30.21 -8.75 9.51
C LEU A 19 -30.17 -9.37 10.91
N LEU A 20 -29.08 -10.07 11.24
CA LEU A 20 -28.58 -10.07 12.62
C LEU A 20 -27.12 -10.53 12.68
N GLY A 21 -26.25 -9.59 13.06
CA GLY A 21 -25.09 -9.87 13.91
C GLY A 21 -24.09 -10.93 13.44
N ALA A 22 -23.29 -10.58 12.44
CA ALA A 22 -21.89 -11.00 12.42
C ALA A 22 -21.06 -9.73 12.24
N GLU A 23 -20.66 -9.14 13.37
CA GLU A 23 -19.45 -8.31 13.43
C GLU A 23 -18.30 -9.17 12.91
N MET A 24 -18.04 -9.11 11.61
CA MET A 24 -16.77 -9.54 11.06
C MET A 24 -15.78 -8.44 11.37
N ALA A 25 -15.10 -8.59 12.50
CA ALA A 25 -13.76 -8.07 12.67
C ALA A 25 -12.96 -8.48 11.43
N LYS A 26 -12.80 -7.54 10.48
CA LYS A 26 -12.07 -7.78 9.24
C LYS A 26 -10.60 -7.86 9.62
N GLY A 27 -10.10 -9.08 9.81
CA GLY A 27 -8.67 -9.33 9.87
C GLY A 27 -8.01 -8.70 8.66
N GLU A 28 -6.83 -8.10 8.87
CA GLU A 28 -5.92 -7.62 7.82
C GLU A 28 -5.32 -8.82 7.05
N ASP A 29 -6.17 -9.73 6.59
CA ASP A 29 -5.79 -10.97 5.94
C ASP A 29 -5.76 -10.76 4.41
N ALA A 30 -4.53 -10.55 3.94
CA ALA A 30 -4.04 -10.80 2.58
C ALA A 30 -4.82 -10.17 1.41
N GLU A 31 -4.84 -8.84 1.32
CA GLU A 31 -5.09 -8.18 0.03
C GLU A 31 -4.11 -8.73 -1.03
N THR A 32 -4.58 -9.05 -2.24
CA THR A 32 -3.73 -9.54 -3.34
C THR A 32 -2.94 -8.39 -3.98
N LEU A 33 -2.00 -8.71 -4.87
CA LEU A 33 -1.30 -7.68 -5.65
C LEU A 33 -2.29 -6.92 -6.55
N GLY A 34 -3.16 -7.64 -7.26
CA GLY A 34 -4.23 -7.04 -8.07
C GLY A 34 -5.17 -6.17 -7.23
N GLY A 35 -5.58 -6.66 -6.06
CA GLY A 35 -6.40 -5.91 -5.11
C GLY A 35 -5.76 -4.58 -4.68
N ARG A 36 -4.46 -4.61 -4.33
CA ARG A 36 -3.68 -3.41 -3.97
C ARG A 36 -3.60 -2.41 -5.12
N ILE A 37 -3.35 -2.87 -6.34
CA ILE A 37 -3.32 -2.02 -7.54
C ILE A 37 -4.67 -1.32 -7.72
N ALA A 38 -5.77 -2.08 -7.65
CA ALA A 38 -7.11 -1.56 -7.82
C ALA A 38 -7.47 -0.54 -6.72
N ARG A 39 -7.07 -0.80 -5.47
CA ARG A 39 -7.28 0.12 -4.34
C ARG A 39 -6.51 1.42 -4.55
N LEU A 40 -5.19 1.35 -4.78
CA LEU A 40 -4.33 2.53 -4.98
C LEU A 40 -4.76 3.37 -6.19
N ARG A 41 -5.17 2.71 -7.29
CA ARG A 41 -5.73 3.40 -8.46
C ARG A 41 -6.98 4.20 -8.09
N ARG A 42 -7.92 3.61 -7.34
CA ARG A 42 -9.16 4.28 -6.90
C ARG A 42 -8.88 5.42 -5.93
N GLU A 43 -7.92 5.27 -5.02
CA GLU A 43 -7.49 6.35 -4.10
C GLU A 43 -6.95 7.58 -4.85
N LYS A 44 -6.37 7.38 -6.04
CA LYS A 44 -5.94 8.45 -6.95
C LYS A 44 -7.04 8.98 -7.87
N GLY A 45 -8.27 8.46 -7.77
CA GLY A 45 -9.38 8.83 -8.66
C GLY A 45 -9.18 8.43 -10.11
N MET A 46 -8.28 7.47 -10.40
CA MET A 46 -8.01 7.02 -11.77
C MET A 46 -8.96 5.89 -12.19
N THR A 47 -9.38 5.89 -13.45
CA THR A 47 -10.07 4.78 -14.12
C THR A 47 -9.07 3.73 -14.61
N GLN A 48 -9.55 2.52 -14.92
CA GLN A 48 -8.69 1.48 -15.51
C GLN A 48 -8.16 1.90 -16.90
N ILE A 49 -8.94 2.69 -17.66
CA ILE A 49 -8.54 3.22 -18.97
C ILE A 49 -7.37 4.19 -18.81
N GLU A 50 -7.44 5.13 -17.87
CA GLU A 50 -6.36 6.10 -17.63
C GLU A 50 -5.07 5.41 -17.15
N LEU A 51 -5.18 4.37 -16.31
CA LEU A 51 -4.01 3.57 -15.92
C LEU A 51 -3.42 2.82 -17.12
N ALA A 52 -4.28 2.26 -17.99
CA ALA A 52 -3.87 1.55 -19.19
C ALA A 52 -3.12 2.48 -20.16
N GLU A 53 -3.63 3.69 -20.37
CA GLU A 53 -3.00 4.72 -21.21
C GLU A 53 -1.60 5.10 -20.71
N ARG A 54 -1.45 5.32 -19.40
CA ARG A 54 -0.15 5.65 -18.79
C ARG A 54 0.86 4.50 -18.90
N LEU A 55 0.39 3.26 -18.86
CA LEU A 55 1.22 2.05 -18.98
C LEU A 55 1.36 1.55 -20.42
N ARG A 56 0.71 2.19 -21.39
CA ARG A 56 0.68 1.81 -22.81
C ARG A 56 0.24 0.35 -23.04
N VAL A 57 -0.77 -0.08 -22.27
CA VAL A 57 -1.43 -1.39 -22.41
C VAL A 57 -2.93 -1.19 -22.67
N SER A 58 -3.65 -2.28 -22.93
CA SER A 58 -5.11 -2.22 -23.08
C SER A 58 -5.82 -2.23 -21.72
N GLN A 59 -7.02 -1.67 -21.64
CA GLN A 59 -7.82 -1.71 -20.41
C GLN A 59 -8.12 -3.14 -19.91
N PRO A 60 -8.38 -4.14 -20.78
CA PRO A 60 -8.51 -5.53 -20.34
C PRO A 60 -7.28 -6.07 -19.62
N VAL A 61 -6.07 -5.69 -20.05
CA VAL A 61 -4.82 -6.08 -19.37
C VAL A 61 -4.78 -5.50 -17.94
N ILE A 62 -5.22 -4.25 -17.75
CA ILE A 62 -5.33 -3.67 -16.40
C ILE A 62 -6.37 -4.42 -15.56
N SER A 63 -7.51 -4.78 -16.14
CA SER A 63 -8.52 -5.59 -15.46
C SER A 63 -7.95 -6.96 -15.05
N ASP A 64 -7.20 -7.61 -15.93
CA ASP A 64 -6.58 -8.91 -15.65
C ASP A 64 -5.51 -8.80 -14.55
N TYR A 65 -4.74 -7.70 -14.53
CA TYR A 65 -3.82 -7.42 -13.42
C TYR A 65 -4.55 -7.19 -12.10
N GLU A 66 -5.62 -6.39 -12.09
CA GLU A 66 -6.39 -6.06 -10.87
C GLU A 66 -7.16 -7.26 -10.30
N ASN A 67 -7.44 -8.27 -11.12
CA ASN A 67 -8.12 -9.49 -10.72
C ASN A 67 -7.18 -10.71 -10.59
N ASP A 68 -5.86 -10.49 -10.65
CA ASP A 68 -4.83 -11.53 -10.56
C ASP A 68 -5.00 -12.68 -11.61
N VAL A 69 -5.57 -12.36 -12.78
CA VAL A 69 -5.84 -13.31 -13.87
C VAL A 69 -4.57 -13.67 -14.64
N ILE A 70 -3.70 -12.68 -14.86
CA ILE A 70 -2.42 -12.86 -15.55
C ILE A 70 -1.26 -12.47 -14.64
N ARG A 71 -0.11 -13.11 -14.87
CA ARG A 71 1.11 -12.81 -14.13
C ARG A 71 1.58 -11.39 -14.45
N LEU A 72 1.81 -10.60 -13.41
CA LEU A 72 2.35 -9.24 -13.53
C LEU A 72 3.90 -9.29 -13.56
N PRO A 73 4.55 -8.87 -14.66
CA PRO A 73 6.01 -8.78 -14.73
C PRO A 73 6.58 -7.75 -13.74
N ALA A 74 7.81 -7.97 -13.26
CA ALA A 74 8.43 -7.12 -12.22
C ALA A 74 8.68 -5.68 -12.69
N ASP A 75 9.03 -5.49 -13.96
CA ASP A 75 9.14 -4.19 -14.61
C ASP A 75 7.78 -3.46 -14.68
N THR A 76 6.70 -4.19 -14.94
CA THR A 76 5.34 -3.62 -14.89
C THR A 76 4.94 -3.23 -13.47
N VAL A 77 5.32 -4.00 -12.45
CA VAL A 77 5.11 -3.62 -11.03
C VAL A 77 5.78 -2.28 -10.73
N ALA A 78 7.03 -2.08 -11.16
CA ALA A 78 7.74 -0.84 -10.95
C ALA A 78 7.10 0.36 -11.70
N GLN A 79 6.61 0.13 -12.92
CA GLN A 79 5.88 1.15 -13.68
C GLN A 79 4.56 1.54 -13.01
N ILE A 80 3.78 0.56 -12.55
CA ILE A 80 2.53 0.80 -11.81
C ILE A 80 2.82 1.59 -10.53
N ALA A 81 3.87 1.23 -9.79
CA ALA A 81 4.30 1.96 -8.59
C ALA A 81 4.56 3.45 -8.90
N GLY A 82 5.31 3.73 -9.97
CA GLY A 82 5.59 5.09 -10.41
C GLY A 82 4.34 5.86 -10.82
N VAL A 83 3.42 5.24 -11.56
CA VAL A 83 2.17 5.88 -12.01
C VAL A 83 1.24 6.18 -10.83
N LEU A 84 1.15 5.27 -9.87
CA LEU A 84 0.29 5.39 -8.70
C LEU A 84 0.95 6.17 -7.55
N GLY A 85 2.24 6.53 -7.67
CA GLY A 85 2.99 7.21 -6.61
C GLY A 85 3.09 6.40 -5.32
N ALA A 86 3.18 5.09 -5.44
CA ALA A 86 3.34 4.12 -4.35
C ALA A 86 4.74 3.49 -4.39
N SER A 87 5.17 2.86 -3.30
CA SER A 87 6.38 2.03 -3.34
C SER A 87 6.06 0.64 -3.90
N THR A 88 7.07 -0.04 -4.46
CA THR A 88 6.93 -1.46 -4.83
C THR A 88 6.63 -2.33 -3.61
N ASP A 89 7.16 -1.98 -2.44
CA ASP A 89 6.90 -2.70 -1.19
C ASP A 89 5.42 -2.63 -0.81
N GLU A 90 4.83 -1.44 -0.93
CA GLU A 90 3.40 -1.23 -0.71
C GLU A 90 2.57 -2.07 -1.69
N LEU A 91 2.88 -2.05 -2.99
CA LEU A 91 2.21 -2.85 -4.01
C LEU A 91 2.32 -4.36 -3.78
N LEU A 92 3.52 -4.83 -3.42
CA LEU A 92 3.79 -6.25 -3.19
C LEU A 92 3.24 -6.72 -1.83
N GLY A 93 2.71 -5.82 -1.00
CA GLY A 93 2.25 -6.15 0.34
C GLY A 93 3.39 -6.57 1.25
N LEU A 94 4.62 -6.19 0.90
CA LEU A 94 5.73 -6.27 1.81
C LEU A 94 5.41 -5.25 2.89
N LYS A 95 5.10 -5.71 4.12
CA LYS A 95 5.07 -4.81 5.27
C LYS A 95 6.34 -4.00 5.16
N ALA A 96 6.21 -2.68 4.92
CA ALA A 96 7.31 -1.77 5.14
C ALA A 96 7.88 -2.22 6.50
N PRO A 97 9.17 -2.59 6.62
CA PRO A 97 9.72 -2.91 7.92
C PRO A 97 9.31 -1.75 8.79
N ALA A 98 8.35 -2.00 9.71
CA ALA A 98 7.52 -0.94 10.30
C ALA A 98 8.46 0.18 10.62
N ALA A 99 8.40 1.31 9.93
CA ALA A 99 9.55 2.19 9.80
C ALA A 99 10.15 2.56 11.17
N GLN A 100 11.00 1.75 11.79
CA GLN A 100 12.42 1.58 11.53
C GLN A 100 12.92 2.50 10.40
N THR A 101 12.48 3.76 10.42
CA THR A 101 13.41 4.82 10.74
C THR A 101 14.35 4.26 11.80
N ALA A 102 15.46 3.70 11.35
CA ALA A 102 16.62 3.54 12.20
C ALA A 102 16.82 4.92 12.86
N GLY A 103 16.52 5.01 14.16
CA GLY A 103 16.91 6.14 14.98
C GLY A 103 16.26 7.49 14.68
N GLY A 104 14.97 7.57 14.34
CA GLY A 104 14.26 8.84 14.45
C GLY A 104 14.27 9.32 15.92
N ILE A 105 14.97 10.40 16.24
CA ILE A 105 15.00 10.95 17.60
C ILE A 105 13.57 11.34 17.99
N LYS A 106 12.87 10.50 18.76
CA LYS A 106 11.50 10.77 19.25
C LYS A 106 11.43 12.03 20.12
N ASN A 107 12.54 12.37 20.77
CA ASN A 107 12.64 13.55 21.61
C ASN A 107 12.81 14.82 20.74
N ARG A 108 11.71 15.53 20.52
CA ARG A 108 11.67 16.78 19.75
C ARG A 108 12.66 17.85 20.24
N ARG A 109 12.95 17.90 21.55
CA ARG A 109 13.95 18.82 22.10
C ARG A 109 15.36 18.42 21.67
N LEU A 110 15.70 17.13 21.76
CA LEU A 110 16.99 16.60 21.34
C LEU A 110 17.21 16.80 19.85
N TYR A 111 16.20 16.50 19.02
CA TYR A 111 16.27 16.70 17.57
C TYR A 111 16.61 18.16 17.19
N ARG A 112 15.94 19.14 17.82
CA ARG A 112 16.25 20.57 17.60
C ARG A 112 17.71 20.91 17.94
N ARG A 113 18.23 20.35 19.04
CA ARG A 113 19.64 20.58 19.42
C ARG A 113 20.61 19.97 18.41
N MET A 114 20.33 18.78 17.88
CA MET A 114 21.18 18.19 16.83
C MET A 114 21.26 19.09 15.60
N GLN A 115 20.13 19.66 15.16
CA GLN A 115 20.11 20.62 14.03
C GLN A 115 20.91 21.90 14.30
N GLU A 116 21.00 22.35 15.56
CA GLU A 116 21.84 23.49 15.94
C GLU A 116 23.32 23.11 15.93
N ILE A 117 23.67 21.92 16.42
CA ILE A 117 25.05 21.42 16.47
C ILE A 117 25.64 21.28 15.07
N GLU A 118 24.87 20.80 14.08
CA GLU A 118 25.32 20.67 12.69
C GLU A 118 25.77 22.00 12.07
N LYS A 119 25.26 23.14 12.57
CA LYS A 119 25.61 24.48 12.10
C LYS A 119 26.87 25.05 12.75
N LEU A 120 27.39 24.41 13.80
CA LEU A 120 28.58 24.87 14.51
C LEU A 120 29.87 24.60 13.71
N PRO A 121 30.96 25.32 13.98
CA PRO A 121 32.29 24.96 13.48
C PRO A 121 32.69 23.53 13.86
N ARG A 122 33.46 22.86 12.99
CA ARG A 122 33.88 21.45 13.19
C ARG A 122 34.53 21.19 14.55
N ARG A 123 35.35 22.14 15.02
CA ARG A 123 36.00 22.06 16.35
C ARG A 123 34.99 21.95 17.49
N ASP A 124 33.90 22.70 17.42
CA ASP A 124 32.86 22.72 18.47
C ASP A 124 31.99 21.46 18.40
N GLN A 125 31.71 20.98 17.18
CA GLN A 125 31.05 19.68 16.98
C GLN A 125 31.85 18.53 17.60
N GLU A 126 33.16 18.49 17.36
CA GLU A 126 34.05 17.46 17.92
C GLU A 126 34.10 17.48 19.45
N ALA A 127 34.16 18.68 20.06
CA ALA A 127 34.15 18.81 21.52
C ALA A 127 32.84 18.28 22.14
N LEU A 128 31.70 18.58 21.51
CA LEU A 128 30.39 18.09 21.95
C LEU A 128 30.26 16.58 21.79
N LEU A 129 30.71 16.02 20.67
CA LEU A 129 30.68 14.57 20.43
C LEU A 129 31.53 13.81 21.46
N ARG A 130 32.74 14.31 21.78
CA ARG A 130 33.57 13.72 22.85
C ARG A 130 32.87 13.73 24.21
N THR A 131 32.16 14.82 24.51
CA THR A 131 31.41 14.95 25.76
C THR A 131 30.26 13.94 25.81
N ILE A 132 29.50 13.80 24.73
CA ILE A 132 28.40 12.83 24.61
C ILE A 132 28.94 11.41 24.80
N GLU A 133 30.04 11.05 24.14
CA GLU A 133 30.68 9.74 24.26
C GLU A 133 31.06 9.44 25.72
N ALA A 134 31.64 10.41 26.43
CA ALA A 134 31.99 10.25 27.84
C ALA A 134 30.76 9.98 28.72
N PHE A 135 29.62 10.61 28.43
CA PHE A 135 28.36 10.36 29.15
C PHE A 135 27.75 9.00 28.80
N ILE A 136 27.79 8.59 27.54
CA ILE A 136 27.30 7.27 27.09
C ILE A 136 28.13 6.15 27.72
N SER A 137 29.46 6.27 27.67
CA SER A 137 30.38 5.30 28.26
C SER A 137 30.20 5.15 29.77
N LYS A 138 29.86 6.21 30.51
CA LYS A 138 29.58 6.13 31.95
C LYS A 138 28.22 5.49 32.29
N ALA A 139 27.27 5.54 31.37
CA ALA A 139 25.93 4.98 31.54
C ALA A 139 25.82 3.50 31.12
N SER A 140 26.89 2.96 30.51
CA SER A 140 27.05 1.56 30.10
C SER A 140 27.73 0.76 31.20
#